data_AF-F5IWX2-F1
#
_entry.id   AF-F5IWX2-F1
#
_cell.length_a   1.000
_cell.length_b   1.000
_cell.length_c   1.000
_cell.angle_alpha   90.00
_cell.angle_beta   90.00
_cell.angle_gamma   90.00
#
_symmetry.space_group_name_H-M   'P 1'
#
loop_
_entity.id
_entity.type
_entity.pdbx_description
1 polymer ?
#
loop_
_entity_poly.entity_id
_entity_poly.type
_entity_poly.pdbx_seq_one_letter_code
_entity_poly.pdbx_strand_id
1 'polypeptide(L)'
;MKTVKYCILSLFCVSLLLVSCEDNAKDEEWGISLLYMPQSVLGDGGQTANLSIGVHTSQQSDTSIVVGMYRSGLAPIEAVTANLVIASDTLASAIKLADAGDDTHKAFKNAKLLPSDYYELPDNISLSDGQRENHVFIKLNKNKLFSDSHTGPFVLPVKLDKPTRYQLNEERSLTFFIFSKK
;
A
#
# COMPACT_ATOMS: atom_id res chain seq x y z
N MET A 1 38.04 60.09 -30.43
CA MET A 1 36.73 59.95 -29.74
C MET A 1 36.01 58.67 -30.19
N LYS A 2 36.35 57.50 -29.62
CA LYS A 2 35.65 56.22 -29.93
C LYS A 2 35.48 55.30 -28.71
N THR A 3 35.69 55.81 -27.49
CA THR A 3 35.72 55.01 -26.26
C THR A 3 34.53 55.24 -25.32
N VAL A 4 33.64 56.21 -25.61
CA VAL A 4 32.53 56.58 -24.71
C VAL A 4 31.20 55.87 -25.05
N LYS A 5 31.09 55.16 -26.18
CA LYS A 5 29.85 54.45 -26.57
C LYS A 5 29.69 53.03 -26.03
N TYR A 6 30.75 52.42 -25.47
CA TYR A 6 30.69 51.03 -25.00
C TYR A 6 30.37 50.88 -23.51
N CYS A 7 30.45 51.95 -22.71
CA CYS A 7 30.11 51.88 -21.28
C CYS A 7 28.60 51.94 -21.00
N ILE A 8 27.79 52.50 -21.91
CA ILE A 8 26.34 52.60 -21.71
C ILE A 8 25.62 51.32 -22.17
N LEU A 9 26.17 50.58 -23.13
CA LEU A 9 25.58 49.32 -23.61
C LEU A 9 25.86 48.13 -22.68
N SER A 10 26.90 48.22 -21.84
CA SER A 10 27.23 47.16 -20.86
C SER A 10 26.41 47.25 -19.57
N LEU A 11 25.74 48.37 -19.31
CA LEU A 11 24.99 48.59 -18.06
C LEU A 11 23.51 48.21 -18.19
N PHE A 12 23.01 48.00 -19.41
CA PHE A 12 21.61 47.64 -19.67
C PHE A 12 21.35 46.12 -19.68
N CYS A 13 22.40 45.29 -19.77
CA CYS A 13 22.26 43.82 -19.76
C CYS A 13 22.28 43.19 -18.36
N VAL A 14 22.59 43.94 -17.29
CA VAL A 14 22.75 43.38 -15.93
C VAL A 14 21.49 43.52 -15.07
N SER A 15 20.58 44.43 -15.42
CA SER A 15 19.33 44.66 -14.68
C SER A 15 18.19 43.67 -15.01
N LEU A 16 18.36 42.82 -16.02
CA LEU A 16 17.37 41.79 -16.40
C LEU A 16 17.56 40.44 -15.68
N LEU A 17 18.55 40.32 -14.79
CA LEU A 17 18.86 39.07 -14.08
C LEU A 17 18.25 38.96 -12.68
N LEU A 18 17.39 39.90 -12.25
CA LEU A 18 16.94 39.97 -10.84
C LEU A 18 15.43 39.83 -10.60
N VAL A 19 14.63 39.40 -11.58
CA VAL A 19 13.22 39.04 -11.30
C VAL A 19 12.85 37.73 -12.01
N SER A 20 13.38 36.64 -11.49
CA SER A 20 12.72 35.34 -11.54
C SER A 20 13.17 34.51 -10.34
N CYS A 21 12.98 35.05 -9.13
CA CYS A 21 12.58 34.16 -8.05
C CYS A 21 11.16 33.76 -8.40
N GLU A 22 11.01 32.64 -9.13
CA GLU A 22 9.78 31.87 -8.96
C GLU A 22 9.65 31.62 -7.46
N ASP A 23 8.44 31.80 -6.92
CA ASP A 23 8.15 31.37 -5.56
C ASP A 23 8.70 29.96 -5.38
N ASN A 24 9.35 29.70 -4.24
CA ASN A 24 9.93 28.39 -4.01
C ASN A 24 8.85 27.34 -4.28
N ALA A 25 9.14 26.34 -5.11
CA ALA A 25 8.27 25.18 -5.32
C ALA A 25 8.00 24.36 -4.02
N LYS A 26 8.34 24.91 -2.85
CA LYS A 26 7.94 24.47 -1.53
C LYS A 26 6.58 25.04 -1.08
N ASP A 27 6.12 26.15 -1.65
CA ASP A 27 4.93 26.87 -1.18
C ASP A 27 3.64 26.48 -1.95
N GLU A 28 3.79 25.77 -3.06
CA GLU A 28 2.69 25.01 -3.65
C GLU A 28 2.61 23.64 -2.97
N GLU A 29 1.40 23.18 -2.67
CA GLU A 29 1.15 21.87 -2.08
C GLU A 29 1.41 20.77 -3.14
N TRP A 30 2.68 20.54 -3.44
CA TRP A 30 3.12 19.58 -4.44
C TRP A 30 3.02 18.16 -3.88
N GLY A 31 2.11 17.39 -4.47
CA GLY A 31 2.06 15.94 -4.36
C GLY A 31 0.74 15.43 -3.79
N ILE A 32 0.06 14.61 -4.59
CA ILE A 32 -1.07 13.81 -4.10
C ILE A 32 -0.53 12.90 -2.99
N SER A 33 -1.05 13.08 -1.79
CA SER A 33 -0.73 12.22 -0.66
C SER A 33 -1.57 10.98 -0.76
N LEU A 34 -0.92 9.83 -0.88
CA LEU A 34 -1.59 8.56 -1.05
C LEU A 34 -1.38 7.66 0.17
N LEU A 35 -2.44 6.94 0.54
CA LEU A 35 -2.39 5.86 1.51
C LEU A 35 -2.25 4.53 0.78
N TYR A 36 -1.36 3.67 1.27
CA TYR A 36 -1.20 2.33 0.75
C TYR A 36 -0.79 1.33 1.82
N MET A 37 -0.92 0.05 1.49
CA MET A 37 -0.45 -1.05 2.32
C MET A 37 0.98 -1.42 1.90
N PRO A 38 1.99 -1.29 2.78
CA PRO A 38 3.36 -1.68 2.43
C PRO A 38 3.46 -3.14 1.97
N GLN A 39 2.58 -4.00 2.46
CA GLN A 39 2.53 -5.42 2.15
C GLN A 39 2.22 -5.70 0.67
N SER A 40 1.58 -4.76 -0.04
CA SER A 40 1.22 -4.90 -1.45
C SER A 40 2.44 -4.92 -2.39
N VAL A 41 3.65 -4.63 -1.88
CA VAL A 41 4.88 -4.61 -2.69
C VAL A 41 5.96 -5.59 -2.19
N LEU A 42 5.79 -6.20 -1.02
CA LEU A 42 6.87 -7.02 -0.42
C LEU A 42 7.06 -8.38 -1.09
N GLY A 43 6.01 -8.95 -1.69
CA GLY A 43 6.09 -10.29 -2.29
C GLY A 43 6.84 -10.31 -3.63
N ASP A 44 6.53 -9.36 -4.52
CA ASP A 44 6.97 -9.38 -5.92
C ASP A 44 7.32 -7.99 -6.48
N GLY A 45 7.58 -7.03 -5.60
CA GLY A 45 7.83 -5.63 -5.98
C GLY A 45 6.57 -4.86 -6.36
N GLY A 46 5.38 -5.41 -6.13
CA GLY A 46 4.11 -4.76 -6.43
C GLY A 46 3.56 -5.12 -7.80
N GLN A 47 3.82 -6.31 -8.31
CA GLN A 47 3.18 -6.73 -9.56
C GLN A 47 1.77 -7.27 -9.32
N THR A 48 1.56 -8.00 -8.23
CA THR A 48 0.30 -8.70 -7.96
C THR A 48 -0.35 -8.37 -6.62
N ALA A 49 0.31 -7.58 -5.77
CA ALA A 49 -0.12 -7.32 -4.39
C ALA A 49 -0.30 -8.60 -3.54
N ASN A 50 0.36 -9.69 -3.94
CA ASN A 50 0.36 -10.95 -3.23
C ASN A 50 1.48 -10.97 -2.19
N LEU A 51 1.14 -11.42 -0.98
CA LEU A 51 2.10 -11.74 0.06
C LEU A 51 1.92 -13.20 0.49
N SER A 52 2.87 -14.06 0.10
CA SER A 52 2.85 -15.48 0.44
C SER A 52 3.43 -15.72 1.83
N ILE A 53 2.68 -16.46 2.66
CA ILE A 53 3.01 -16.75 4.06
C ILE A 53 2.98 -18.27 4.25
N GLY A 54 4.14 -18.83 4.58
CA GLY A 54 4.27 -20.22 4.99
C GLY A 54 3.90 -20.38 6.46
N VAL A 55 2.84 -21.14 6.74
CA VAL A 55 2.39 -21.43 8.11
C VAL A 55 2.90 -22.81 8.49
N HIS A 56 3.80 -22.89 9.48
CA HIS A 56 4.45 -24.14 9.88
C HIS A 56 3.79 -24.80 11.10
N THR A 57 3.61 -26.11 11.08
CA THR A 57 3.01 -26.87 12.21
C THR A 57 3.85 -26.83 13.50
N SER A 58 5.17 -26.65 13.40
CA SER A 58 6.11 -26.71 14.55
C SER A 58 6.00 -25.53 15.53
N GLN A 59 5.39 -24.42 15.13
CA GLN A 59 5.16 -23.27 16.00
C GLN A 59 3.80 -23.45 16.69
N GLN A 60 3.77 -23.66 18.01
CA GLN A 60 2.52 -23.94 18.72
C GLN A 60 1.59 -22.73 18.89
N SER A 61 2.11 -21.51 18.76
CA SER A 61 1.32 -20.28 18.90
C SER A 61 0.72 -19.82 17.58
N ASP A 62 -0.41 -19.12 17.68
CA ASP A 62 -1.03 -18.39 16.57
C ASP A 62 -0.02 -17.47 15.86
N THR A 63 -0.21 -17.29 14.56
CA THR A 63 0.68 -16.45 13.74
C THR A 63 0.14 -15.03 13.73
N SER A 64 0.97 -14.06 14.11
CA SER A 64 0.66 -12.63 13.95
C SER A 64 1.28 -12.11 12.66
N ILE A 65 0.47 -11.53 11.79
CA ILE A 65 0.89 -10.99 10.50
C ILE A 65 0.66 -9.49 10.49
N VAL A 66 1.68 -8.72 10.10
CA VAL A 66 1.62 -7.26 10.04
C VAL A 66 0.71 -6.81 8.91
N VAL A 67 -0.22 -5.92 9.23
CA VAL A 67 -1.03 -5.15 8.28
C VAL A 67 -0.71 -3.68 8.49
N GLY A 68 -0.02 -3.09 7.52
CA GLY A 68 0.44 -1.71 7.60
C GLY A 68 -0.40 -0.75 6.77
N MET A 69 -0.42 0.51 7.21
CA MET A 69 -0.83 1.65 6.40
C MET A 69 0.34 2.64 6.38
N TYR A 70 0.72 3.06 5.18
CA TYR A 70 1.76 4.07 4.96
C TYR A 70 1.16 5.23 4.17
N ARG A 71 1.58 6.44 4.53
CA ARG A 71 1.21 7.68 3.85
C ARG A 71 2.40 8.25 3.08
N SER A 72 2.27 8.31 1.76
CA SER A 72 3.24 8.94 0.87
C SER A 72 3.02 10.45 0.74
N GLY A 73 3.98 11.12 0.09
CA GLY A 73 3.87 12.53 -0.26
C GLY A 73 4.41 13.48 0.80
N LEU A 74 4.33 14.77 0.46
CA LEU A 74 4.95 15.87 1.18
C LEU A 74 3.97 16.82 1.87
N ALA A 75 2.65 16.67 1.63
CA ALA A 75 1.63 17.42 2.37
C ALA A 75 1.77 17.21 3.90
N PRO A 76 1.14 18.07 4.73
CA PRO A 76 1.18 17.95 6.19
C PRO A 76 0.84 16.53 6.67
N ILE A 77 1.55 16.05 7.70
CA ILE A 77 1.34 14.73 8.29
C ILE A 77 0.30 14.88 9.41
N GLU A 78 -0.96 14.70 9.05
CA GLU A 78 -2.11 14.79 9.95
C GLU A 78 -2.67 13.40 10.23
N ALA A 79 -3.42 13.31 11.33
CA ALA A 79 -4.11 12.11 11.71
C ALA A 79 -5.09 11.64 10.61
N VAL A 80 -5.11 10.34 10.40
CA VAL A 80 -5.98 9.68 9.43
C VAL A 80 -6.34 8.28 9.89
N THR A 81 -7.58 7.88 9.64
CA THR A 81 -8.08 6.53 9.89
C THR A 81 -8.63 5.96 8.60
N ALA A 82 -8.36 4.69 8.32
CA ALA A 82 -8.96 3.95 7.23
C ALA A 82 -9.56 2.63 7.76
N ASN A 83 -10.65 2.19 7.14
CA ASN A 83 -11.23 0.89 7.44
C ASN A 83 -10.35 -0.22 6.85
N LEU A 84 -10.31 -1.36 7.51
CA LEU A 84 -9.75 -2.60 7.00
C LEU A 84 -10.91 -3.52 6.62
N VAL A 85 -11.09 -3.75 5.32
CA VAL A 85 -12.20 -4.54 4.80
C VAL A 85 -11.70 -5.76 4.02
N ILE A 86 -12.53 -6.80 3.96
CA ILE A 86 -12.23 -8.01 3.18
C ILE A 86 -12.79 -7.85 1.77
N ALA A 87 -11.92 -7.77 0.77
CA ALA A 87 -12.28 -7.64 -0.65
C ALA A 87 -12.62 -9.01 -1.28
N SER A 88 -13.67 -9.67 -0.78
CA SER A 88 -14.08 -11.01 -1.20
C SER A 88 -14.39 -11.11 -2.69
N ASP A 89 -15.03 -10.09 -3.27
CA ASP A 89 -15.42 -10.08 -4.69
C ASP A 89 -14.21 -9.98 -5.62
N THR A 90 -13.19 -9.24 -5.20
CA THR A 90 -11.91 -9.14 -5.92
C THR A 90 -11.19 -10.49 -5.90
N LEU A 91 -11.15 -11.19 -4.76
CA LEU A 91 -10.60 -12.54 -4.69
C LEU A 91 -11.41 -13.53 -5.54
N ALA A 92 -12.74 -13.48 -5.49
CA ALA A 92 -13.58 -14.36 -6.29
C ALA A 92 -13.33 -14.16 -7.80
N SER A 93 -13.09 -12.93 -8.24
CA SER A 93 -12.71 -12.63 -9.62
C SER A 93 -11.31 -13.17 -9.97
N ALA A 94 -10.33 -13.02 -9.07
CA ALA A 94 -8.99 -13.56 -9.25
C ALA A 94 -8.97 -15.10 -9.36
N ILE A 95 -9.77 -15.79 -8.54
CA ILE A 95 -9.93 -17.26 -8.61
C ILE A 95 -10.51 -17.68 -9.96
N LYS A 96 -11.58 -17.00 -10.43
CA LYS A 96 -12.17 -17.29 -11.75
C LYS A 96 -11.17 -17.15 -12.90
N LEU A 97 -10.32 -16.11 -12.85
CA LEU A 97 -9.26 -15.92 -13.85
C LEU A 97 -8.21 -17.03 -13.78
N ALA A 98 -7.78 -17.42 -12.57
CA ALA A 98 -6.85 -18.52 -12.37
C ALA A 98 -7.40 -19.86 -12.90
N ASP A 99 -8.68 -20.14 -12.65
CA ASP A 99 -9.37 -21.35 -13.12
C ASP A 99 -9.56 -21.35 -14.64
N ALA A 100 -9.69 -20.18 -15.25
CA ALA A 100 -9.70 -19.99 -16.70
C ALA A 100 -8.30 -20.13 -17.34
N GLY A 101 -7.25 -20.33 -16.55
CA GLY A 101 -5.89 -20.55 -17.03
C GLY A 101 -5.06 -19.27 -17.21
N ASP A 102 -5.46 -18.15 -16.60
CA ASP A 102 -4.66 -16.92 -16.64
C ASP A 102 -3.39 -17.04 -15.78
N ASP A 103 -2.23 -16.89 -16.42
CA ASP A 103 -0.93 -17.04 -15.77
C ASP A 103 -0.64 -15.97 -14.72
N THR A 104 -1.23 -14.78 -14.85
CA THR A 104 -1.03 -13.69 -13.87
C THR A 104 -1.74 -13.97 -12.55
N HIS A 105 -2.81 -14.77 -12.58
CA HIS A 105 -3.60 -15.16 -11.41
C HIS A 105 -3.33 -16.58 -10.90
N LYS A 106 -2.33 -17.30 -11.44
CA LYS A 106 -2.04 -18.70 -11.08
C LYS A 106 -1.91 -18.98 -9.58
N ALA A 107 -1.52 -17.99 -8.78
CA ALA A 107 -1.41 -18.09 -7.31
C ALA A 107 -2.76 -18.36 -6.63
N PHE A 108 -3.87 -18.04 -7.30
CA PHE A 108 -5.24 -18.22 -6.80
C PHE A 108 -5.89 -19.53 -7.27
N LYS A 109 -5.18 -20.37 -8.02
CA LYS A 109 -5.71 -21.65 -8.49
C LYS A 109 -6.06 -22.55 -7.30
N ASN A 110 -7.30 -23.05 -7.28
CA ASN A 110 -7.88 -23.79 -6.14
C ASN A 110 -7.81 -23.02 -4.80
N ALA A 111 -7.68 -21.70 -4.80
CA ALA A 111 -7.66 -20.92 -3.57
C ALA A 111 -9.04 -20.88 -2.91
N LYS A 112 -9.03 -20.69 -1.59
CA LYS A 112 -10.24 -20.49 -0.79
C LYS A 112 -10.10 -19.20 0.03
N LEU A 113 -11.16 -18.41 0.11
CA LEU A 113 -11.23 -17.30 1.06
C LEU A 113 -11.00 -17.84 2.48
N LEU A 114 -10.10 -17.23 3.23
CA LEU A 114 -9.83 -17.60 4.62
C LEU A 114 -11.12 -17.40 5.45
N PRO A 115 -11.66 -18.44 6.10
CA PRO A 115 -12.88 -18.32 6.90
C PRO A 115 -12.73 -17.28 8.01
N SER A 116 -13.79 -16.53 8.30
CA SER A 116 -13.77 -15.42 9.27
C SER A 116 -13.43 -15.87 10.69
N ASP A 117 -13.71 -17.11 11.04
CA ASP A 117 -13.40 -17.66 12.36
C ASP A 117 -11.94 -18.13 12.47
N TYR A 118 -11.16 -18.10 11.38
CA TYR A 118 -9.74 -18.50 11.36
C TYR A 118 -8.82 -17.31 11.66
N TYR A 119 -9.35 -16.09 11.76
CA TYR A 119 -8.52 -14.92 12.04
C TYR A 119 -9.24 -13.86 12.87
N GLU A 120 -8.44 -13.00 13.49
CA GLU A 120 -8.87 -11.71 14.04
C GLU A 120 -8.20 -10.60 13.23
N LEU A 121 -8.97 -9.62 12.77
CA LEU A 121 -8.50 -8.41 12.09
C LEU A 121 -9.21 -7.21 12.73
N PRO A 122 -8.49 -6.16 13.16
CA PRO A 122 -9.13 -4.92 13.60
C PRO A 122 -9.89 -4.25 12.45
N ASP A 123 -11.03 -3.63 12.77
CA ASP A 123 -11.90 -2.99 11.75
C ASP A 123 -11.25 -1.78 11.07
N ASN A 124 -10.23 -1.19 11.69
CA ASN A 124 -9.57 0.01 11.19
C ASN A 124 -8.10 0.08 11.61
N ILE A 125 -7.39 0.98 10.94
CA ILE A 125 -6.01 1.36 11.22
C ILE A 125 -5.92 2.89 11.18
N SER A 126 -5.10 3.47 12.06
CA SER A 126 -4.96 4.93 12.18
C SER A 126 -3.50 5.36 12.23
N LEU A 127 -3.21 6.53 11.65
CA LEU A 127 -1.99 7.31 11.88
C LEU A 127 -2.34 8.49 12.78
N SER A 128 -1.49 8.78 13.76
CA SER A 128 -1.55 10.02 14.54
C SER A 128 -0.84 11.16 13.81
N ASP A 129 -1.02 12.40 14.25
CA ASP A 129 -0.26 13.55 13.74
C ASP A 129 1.25 13.26 13.79
N GLY A 130 1.96 13.62 12.71
CA GLY A 130 3.39 13.35 12.57
C GLY A 130 3.77 11.90 12.25
N GLN A 131 2.84 10.93 12.26
CA GLN A 131 3.13 9.54 11.89
C GLN A 131 2.94 9.30 10.39
N ARG A 132 3.99 8.77 9.72
CA ARG A 132 3.92 8.37 8.31
C ARG A 132 3.40 6.96 8.10
N GLU A 133 3.55 6.11 9.11
CA GLU A 133 3.14 4.72 9.05
C GLU A 133 2.69 4.22 10.41
N ASN A 134 1.83 3.21 10.37
CA ASN A 134 1.45 2.42 11.53
C ASN A 134 1.08 1.01 11.07
N HIS A 135 0.94 0.08 12.02
CA HIS A 135 0.49 -1.27 11.73
C HIS A 135 -0.44 -1.81 12.81
N VAL A 136 -1.25 -2.78 12.37
CA VAL A 136 -2.00 -3.69 13.23
C VAL A 136 -1.64 -5.13 12.85
N PHE A 137 -2.23 -6.10 13.53
CA PHE A 137 -1.97 -7.51 13.28
C PHE A 137 -3.24 -8.25 12.83
N ILE A 138 -3.10 -9.09 11.80
CA ILE A 138 -3.97 -10.26 11.64
C ILE A 138 -3.45 -11.30 12.63
N LYS A 139 -4.31 -11.80 13.51
CA LYS A 139 -4.00 -13.01 14.28
C LYS A 139 -4.62 -14.20 13.57
N LEU A 140 -3.80 -15.15 13.14
CA LEU A 140 -4.23 -16.36 12.44
C LEU A 140 -4.32 -17.52 13.42
N ASN A 141 -5.52 -18.09 13.55
CA ASN A 141 -5.76 -19.32 14.31
C ASN A 141 -5.26 -20.52 13.52
N LYS A 142 -4.10 -21.03 13.91
CA LYS A 142 -3.43 -22.11 13.17
C LYS A 142 -4.14 -23.43 13.31
N ASN A 143 -4.69 -23.73 14.49
CA ASN A 143 -5.38 -25.00 14.74
C ASN A 143 -6.55 -25.16 13.78
N LYS A 144 -7.33 -24.10 13.58
CA LYS A 144 -8.42 -24.09 12.60
C LYS A 144 -7.92 -24.27 11.17
N LEU A 145 -6.90 -23.51 10.77
CA LEU A 145 -6.27 -23.65 9.45
C LEU A 145 -5.86 -25.10 9.16
N PHE A 146 -5.10 -25.73 10.07
CA PHE A 146 -4.59 -27.08 9.89
C PHE A 146 -5.65 -28.19 10.02
N SER A 147 -6.73 -27.93 10.77
CA SER A 147 -7.86 -28.87 10.87
C SER A 147 -8.74 -28.90 9.61
N ASP A 148 -8.70 -27.85 8.77
CA ASP A 148 -9.45 -27.80 7.51
C ASP A 148 -8.84 -28.76 6.48
N SER A 149 -9.67 -29.56 5.81
CA SER A 149 -9.23 -30.53 4.80
C SER A 149 -8.83 -29.91 3.46
N HIS A 150 -9.06 -28.61 3.26
CA HIS A 150 -8.66 -27.91 2.03
C HIS A 150 -7.13 -27.93 1.86
N THR A 151 -6.71 -28.29 0.65
CA THR A 151 -5.30 -28.49 0.26
C THR A 151 -4.72 -27.35 -0.57
N GLY A 152 -5.58 -26.47 -1.11
CA GLY A 152 -5.17 -25.24 -1.80
C GLY A 152 -4.80 -24.11 -0.82
N PRO A 153 -4.35 -22.97 -1.36
CA PRO A 153 -4.00 -21.82 -0.54
C PRO A 153 -5.26 -21.18 0.07
N PHE A 154 -5.17 -20.79 1.34
CA PHE A 154 -6.15 -19.89 1.94
C PHE A 154 -5.74 -18.45 1.69
N VAL A 155 -6.68 -17.58 1.34
CA VAL A 155 -6.38 -16.19 0.98
C VAL A 155 -7.24 -15.22 1.79
N LEU A 156 -6.61 -14.21 2.38
CA LEU A 156 -7.29 -13.09 3.02
C LEU A 156 -6.99 -11.79 2.24
N PRO A 157 -7.94 -11.28 1.43
CA PRO A 157 -7.77 -10.05 0.66
C PRO A 157 -8.12 -8.83 1.52
N VAL A 158 -7.14 -8.22 2.18
CA VAL A 158 -7.38 -7.04 3.04
C VAL A 158 -7.18 -5.77 2.24
N LYS A 159 -8.16 -4.86 2.28
CA LYS A 159 -8.15 -3.55 1.62
C LYS A 159 -8.32 -2.41 2.62
N LEU A 160 -7.59 -1.32 2.41
CA LEU A 160 -7.89 -0.01 3.00
C LEU A 160 -9.13 0.58 2.31
N ASP A 161 -10.15 0.96 3.08
CA ASP A 161 -11.39 1.56 2.56
C ASP A 161 -11.77 2.83 3.32
N LYS A 162 -12.41 3.78 2.63
CA LYS A 162 -12.97 5.02 3.17
C LYS A 162 -12.05 5.74 4.18
N PRO A 163 -10.85 6.17 3.78
CA PRO A 163 -10.01 6.94 4.68
C PRO A 163 -10.65 8.28 5.03
N THR A 164 -10.45 8.75 6.26
CA THR A 164 -10.96 10.06 6.71
C THR A 164 -10.24 11.24 6.06
N ARG A 165 -9.03 11.01 5.52
CA ARG A 165 -8.16 11.98 4.86
C ARG A 165 -7.28 11.28 3.84
N TYR A 166 -6.78 12.05 2.87
CA TYR A 166 -5.90 11.60 1.78
C TYR A 166 -6.60 10.63 0.84
N GLN A 167 -6.02 10.45 -0.35
CA GLN A 167 -6.55 9.50 -1.32
C GLN A 167 -5.92 8.13 -1.11
N LEU A 168 -6.65 7.06 -1.42
CA LEU A 168 -6.05 5.74 -1.52
C LEU A 168 -5.22 5.65 -2.79
N ASN A 169 -4.08 4.98 -2.74
CA ASN A 169 -3.48 4.43 -3.94
C ASN A 169 -4.25 3.16 -4.31
N GLU A 170 -5.16 3.22 -5.29
CA GLU A 170 -6.03 2.07 -5.62
C GLU A 170 -5.25 0.79 -5.92
N GLU A 171 -4.11 0.87 -6.62
CA GLU A 171 -3.26 -0.28 -6.94
C GLU A 171 -2.52 -0.88 -5.73
N ARG A 172 -2.40 -0.10 -4.65
CA ARG A 172 -1.59 -0.44 -3.47
C ARG A 172 -2.39 -0.46 -2.17
N SER A 173 -3.69 -0.25 -2.25
CA SER A 173 -4.61 -0.23 -1.10
C SER A 173 -5.11 -1.63 -0.73
N LEU A 174 -4.75 -2.65 -1.50
CA LEU A 174 -5.14 -4.06 -1.31
C LEU A 174 -3.89 -4.92 -1.14
N THR A 175 -3.97 -5.94 -0.31
CA THR A 175 -3.00 -7.04 -0.27
C THR A 175 -3.72 -8.38 -0.15
N PHE A 176 -3.34 -9.34 -0.99
CA PHE A 176 -3.74 -10.73 -0.85
C PHE A 176 -2.75 -11.45 0.05
N PHE A 177 -3.13 -11.70 1.30
CA PHE A 177 -2.35 -12.53 2.21
C PHE A 177 -2.64 -14.00 1.89
N ILE A 178 -1.67 -14.69 1.28
CA ILE A 178 -1.80 -16.06 0.77
C ILE A 178 -1.12 -17.02 1.75
N PHE A 179 -1.92 -17.78 2.49
CA PHE A 179 -1.47 -18.73 3.50
C PHE A 179 -1.34 -20.13 2.90
N SER A 180 -0.14 -20.70 3.00
CA SER A 180 0.14 -22.08 2.64
C SER A 180 0.55 -22.86 3.87
N LYS A 181 -0.08 -24.02 4.09
CA LYS A 181 0.33 -24.99 5.11
C LYS A 181 1.72 -25.55 4.75
N LYS A 182 2.65 -25.53 5.70
CA LYS A 182 4.04 -25.98 5.54
C LYS A 182 4.45 -26.95 6.65
#